data_AF-A0A9N9M028-F1
#
_entry.id   AF-A0A9N9M028-F1
#
_cell.length_a   1.000
_cell.length_b   1.000
_cell.length_c   1.000
_cell.angle_alpha   90.00
_cell.angle_beta   90.00
_cell.angle_gamma   90.00
#
_symmetry.space_group_name_H-M   'P 1'
#
loop_
_entity.id
_entity.type
_entity.pdbx_description
1 polymer ?
#
loop_
_entity_poly.entity_id
_entity_poly.type
_entity_poly.pdbx_seq_one_letter_code
_entity_poly.pdbx_strand_id
1 'polypeptide(L)'
;MLLSSPRSRGLRTTHSFNNQMGYMDIPRQSSTNDMHAMNPELQNITPNTLYLTFNAPKVDEYHRGLFLTYPPSPSTSRHGDTHPTTSGTLFHATWKEQDSAWVLEKRTIKDISTSQSLVLLYKIQSMDPNSTANLVDLFNGIQGVLESVPMGRAERKLAYGYSPKGNPVLGGYDCVIWTGDALRALGAEGLIDLRGCDVDGVMAKARARAGPADAREAVGRDFGGLRVIA
;
A
#
# COMPACT_ATOMS: atom_id res chain seq x y z
N MET A 1 -33.06 51.54 26.17
CA MET A 1 -34.27 50.72 26.36
C MET A 1 -33.89 49.27 26.05
N LEU A 2 -33.59 48.48 27.10
CA LEU A 2 -34.48 47.45 27.69
C LEU A 2 -34.71 46.29 26.71
N LEU A 3 -34.01 45.15 26.92
CA LEU A 3 -34.53 43.86 27.42
C LEU A 3 -35.51 43.22 26.41
N SER A 4 -35.44 41.95 26.00
CA SER A 4 -35.48 40.75 26.84
C SER A 4 -35.42 39.52 25.90
N SER A 5 -34.81 38.40 26.32
CA SER A 5 -35.25 37.07 25.88
C SER A 5 -36.56 36.70 26.60
N PRO A 6 -37.36 35.74 26.08
CA PRO A 6 -37.44 34.49 26.84
C PRO A 6 -37.65 33.20 26.02
N ARG A 7 -37.22 32.11 26.66
CA ARG A 7 -37.56 30.69 26.41
C ARG A 7 -39.02 30.38 26.77
N SER A 8 -39.61 29.34 26.15
CA SER A 8 -40.48 28.31 26.80
C SER A 8 -40.85 27.24 25.75
N ARG A 9 -40.50 25.95 25.88
CA ARG A 9 -40.98 24.85 26.77
C ARG A 9 -42.34 24.22 26.37
N GLY A 10 -42.33 22.89 26.24
CA GLY A 10 -43.50 21.99 26.44
C GLY A 10 -43.62 20.92 25.35
N LEU A 11 -43.07 19.69 25.45
CA LEU A 11 -43.35 18.51 26.30
C LEU A 11 -44.70 17.79 26.05
N ARG A 12 -44.60 16.46 25.82
CA ARG A 12 -45.45 15.29 26.22
C ARG A 12 -45.88 14.39 25.05
N THR A 13 -45.37 13.14 24.94
CA THR A 13 -45.86 11.83 25.51
C THR A 13 -47.27 11.46 25.00
N THR A 14 -47.64 10.25 24.55
CA THR A 14 -47.31 8.86 24.95
C THR A 14 -48.06 7.84 24.06
N HIS A 15 -47.60 6.58 24.11
CA HIS A 15 -48.34 5.30 23.98
C HIS A 15 -48.22 4.42 22.73
N SER A 16 -47.66 3.24 23.03
CA SER A 16 -47.64 1.95 22.34
C SER A 16 -49.04 1.32 22.30
N PHE A 17 -49.34 0.52 21.25
CA PHE A 17 -49.93 -0.81 21.41
C PHE A 17 -49.77 -1.65 20.13
N ASN A 18 -49.50 -2.94 20.38
CA ASN A 18 -49.28 -4.05 19.46
C ASN A 18 -50.38 -4.25 18.41
N ASN A 19 -49.99 -4.81 17.25
CA ASN A 19 -50.76 -5.89 16.63
C ASN A 19 -49.83 -6.96 16.06
N GLN A 20 -50.10 -8.20 16.46
CA GLN A 20 -49.39 -9.43 16.14
C GLN A 20 -50.33 -10.26 15.24
N MET A 21 -49.83 -10.76 14.10
CA MET A 21 -50.27 -11.93 13.31
C MET A 21 -49.67 -11.75 11.90
N GLY A 22 -48.93 -12.65 11.27
CA GLY A 22 -48.46 -14.00 11.57
C GLY A 22 -47.75 -14.50 10.30
N TYR A 23 -46.62 -15.20 10.49
CA TYR A 23 -45.98 -16.18 9.60
C TYR A 23 -45.92 -15.94 8.08
N MET A 24 -44.72 -15.58 7.62
CA MET A 24 -43.95 -16.43 6.70
C MET A 24 -42.50 -16.37 7.15
N ASP A 25 -42.03 -17.45 7.78
CA ASP A 25 -40.62 -17.71 7.99
C ASP A 25 -39.97 -17.85 6.61
N ILE A 26 -39.42 -16.76 6.11
CA ILE A 26 -38.41 -16.82 5.06
C ILE A 26 -37.23 -17.54 5.72
N PRO A 27 -36.81 -18.73 5.24
CA PRO A 27 -35.62 -19.34 5.78
C PRO A 27 -34.51 -18.30 5.66
N ARG A 28 -33.97 -17.88 6.82
CA ARG A 28 -32.64 -17.30 6.87
C ARG A 28 -31.77 -18.33 6.16
N GLN A 29 -31.39 -18.02 4.92
CA GLN A 29 -30.21 -18.60 4.34
C GLN A 29 -29.10 -18.24 5.32
N SER A 30 -28.81 -19.19 6.19
CA SER A 30 -27.50 -19.38 6.76
C SER A 30 -26.59 -19.47 5.54
N SER A 31 -26.01 -18.33 5.16
CA SER A 31 -24.88 -18.27 4.23
C SER A 31 -23.74 -18.99 4.94
N THR A 32 -23.77 -20.31 4.79
CA THR A 32 -22.71 -21.21 5.13
C THR A 32 -21.50 -20.77 4.32
N ASN A 33 -20.49 -20.28 5.03
CA ASN A 33 -19.10 -20.25 4.60
C ASN A 33 -18.84 -19.70 3.19
N ASP A 34 -18.98 -18.38 3.01
CA ASP A 34 -18.02 -17.69 2.15
C ASP A 34 -16.72 -17.57 2.97
N MET A 35 -16.01 -18.70 3.12
CA MET A 35 -14.56 -18.61 3.04
C MET A 35 -14.30 -18.00 1.68
N HIS A 36 -14.13 -16.67 1.61
CA HIS A 36 -13.37 -16.06 0.53
C HIS A 36 -12.19 -16.98 0.32
N ALA A 37 -12.15 -17.69 -0.81
CA ALA A 37 -11.02 -18.52 -1.16
C ALA A 37 -9.82 -17.58 -1.07
N MET A 38 -9.03 -17.72 0.00
CA MET A 38 -7.92 -16.83 0.25
C MET A 38 -7.09 -16.90 -1.01
N ASN A 39 -6.85 -15.74 -1.62
CA ASN A 39 -6.02 -15.68 -2.80
C ASN A 39 -4.72 -16.43 -2.46
N PRO A 40 -4.39 -17.54 -3.16
CA PRO A 40 -3.29 -18.41 -2.76
C PRO A 40 -1.95 -17.67 -2.77
N GLU A 41 -1.86 -16.59 -3.56
CA GLU A 41 -0.72 -15.69 -3.62
C GLU A 41 -0.41 -15.01 -2.27
N LEU A 42 -1.40 -14.89 -1.37
CA LEU A 42 -1.17 -14.27 -0.05
C LEU A 42 -0.17 -15.06 0.79
N GLN A 43 -0.10 -16.39 0.61
CA GLN A 43 0.86 -17.24 1.32
C GLN A 43 2.32 -16.92 0.94
N ASN A 44 2.54 -16.26 -0.21
CA ASN A 44 3.86 -15.84 -0.66
C ASN A 44 4.31 -14.50 -0.02
N ILE A 45 3.45 -13.85 0.77
CA ILE A 45 3.80 -12.63 1.50
C ILE A 45 4.51 -13.00 2.80
N THR A 46 5.80 -12.69 2.87
CA THR A 46 6.68 -13.01 3.99
C THR A 46 6.85 -11.80 4.93
N PRO A 47 7.01 -12.02 6.24
CA PRO A 47 7.33 -10.95 7.18
C PRO A 47 8.70 -10.32 6.88
N ASN A 48 8.96 -9.14 7.46
CA ASN A 48 10.24 -8.44 7.35
C ASN A 48 10.75 -8.28 5.92
N THR A 49 9.85 -8.03 4.97
CA THR A 49 10.17 -8.08 3.55
C THR A 49 9.82 -6.76 2.88
N LEU A 50 10.77 -6.25 2.10
CA LEU A 50 10.57 -5.12 1.22
C LEU A 50 10.04 -5.61 -0.13
N TYR A 51 8.89 -5.08 -0.52
CA TYR A 51 8.24 -5.32 -1.80
C TYR A 51 8.16 -4.03 -2.61
N LEU A 52 8.35 -4.16 -3.91
CA LEU A 52 7.92 -3.18 -4.90
C LEU A 52 6.45 -3.44 -5.25
N THR A 53 5.62 -2.42 -5.15
CA THR A 53 4.18 -2.53 -5.44
C THR A 53 3.87 -2.04 -6.85
N PHE A 54 2.89 -2.65 -7.52
CA PHE A 54 2.26 -2.07 -8.69
C PHE A 54 0.76 -2.05 -8.50
N ASN A 55 0.15 -0.90 -8.75
CA ASN A 55 -1.29 -0.71 -8.74
C ASN A 55 -1.82 -0.66 -10.17
N ALA A 56 -3.07 -1.09 -10.34
CA ALA A 56 -3.82 -1.00 -11.57
C ALA A 56 -3.74 0.44 -12.11
N PRO A 57 -3.35 0.60 -13.38
CA PRO A 57 -3.21 1.92 -13.98
C PRO A 57 -4.59 2.52 -14.19
N LYS A 58 -4.68 3.84 -14.05
CA LYS A 58 -5.87 4.61 -14.44
C LYS A 58 -5.74 5.25 -15.81
N VAL A 59 -4.50 5.43 -16.27
CA VAL A 59 -4.17 6.13 -17.50
C VAL A 59 -3.11 5.34 -18.26
N ASP A 60 -1.84 5.69 -18.12
CA ASP A 60 -0.75 5.28 -19.01
C ASP A 60 0.49 4.74 -18.28
N GLU A 61 0.42 4.57 -16.96
CA GLU A 61 1.42 3.83 -16.21
C GLU A 61 0.85 3.21 -14.94
N TYR A 62 1.47 2.12 -14.50
CA TYR A 62 1.21 1.51 -13.20
C TYR A 62 1.83 2.36 -12.09
N HIS A 63 1.01 2.80 -11.14
CA HIS A 63 1.51 3.47 -9.94
C HIS A 63 2.25 2.48 -9.06
N ARG A 64 3.42 2.87 -8.56
CA ARG A 64 4.29 2.00 -7.79
C ARG A 64 4.82 2.70 -6.56
N GLY A 65 5.10 1.89 -5.55
CA GLY A 65 5.68 2.33 -4.28
C GLY A 65 6.42 1.18 -3.62
N LEU A 66 6.81 1.37 -2.38
CA LEU A 66 7.50 0.35 -1.60
C LEU A 66 6.65 -0.06 -0.41
N PHE A 67 6.51 -1.36 -0.19
CA PHE A 67 5.77 -1.92 0.94
C PHE A 67 6.70 -2.75 1.80
N LEU A 68 6.82 -2.38 3.07
CA LEU A 68 7.62 -3.10 4.06
C LEU A 68 6.70 -3.84 5.03
N THR A 69 6.71 -5.17 4.98
CA THR A 69 5.93 -6.00 5.91
C THR A 69 6.53 -5.96 7.31
N TYR A 70 5.67 -5.94 8.32
CA TYR A 70 6.11 -5.95 9.72
C TYR A 70 6.68 -7.32 10.12
N PRO A 71 7.41 -7.39 11.25
CA PRO A 71 7.70 -8.67 11.88
C PRO A 71 6.42 -9.42 12.26
N PRO A 72 6.46 -10.76 12.36
CA PRO A 72 5.30 -11.52 12.80
C PRO A 72 4.91 -11.09 14.21
N SER A 73 3.62 -10.84 14.44
CA SER A 73 3.15 -10.51 15.79
C SER A 73 3.30 -11.74 16.71
N PRO A 74 3.80 -11.58 17.95
CA PRO A 74 3.87 -12.67 18.93
C PRO A 74 2.50 -13.29 19.26
N SER A 75 1.41 -12.55 18.99
CA SER A 75 0.04 -13.01 19.26
C SER A 75 -0.53 -13.94 18.18
N THR A 76 0.03 -13.95 16.97
CA THR A 76 -0.47 -14.75 15.83
C THR A 76 0.25 -16.09 15.66
N SER A 77 1.34 -16.33 16.41
CA SER A 77 2.21 -17.52 16.25
C SER A 77 1.92 -18.65 17.23
N ARG A 78 0.79 -18.64 17.96
CA ARG A 78 0.52 -19.62 19.04
C ARG A 78 0.29 -21.06 18.58
N HIS A 79 0.16 -21.34 17.29
CA HIS A 79 -0.11 -22.70 16.79
C HIS A 79 0.73 -23.15 15.59
N GLY A 80 1.92 -22.59 15.37
CA GLY A 80 2.74 -22.97 14.20
C GLY A 80 2.15 -22.56 12.85
N ASP A 81 1.00 -21.88 12.86
CA ASP A 81 0.41 -21.25 11.68
C ASP A 81 1.28 -20.06 11.26
N THR A 82 2.02 -20.25 10.17
CA THR A 82 2.61 -19.18 9.37
C THR A 82 1.48 -18.44 8.65
N HIS A 83 0.65 -17.71 9.39
CA HIS A 83 -0.28 -16.78 8.76
C HIS A 83 0.55 -15.77 7.94
N PRO A 84 0.18 -15.53 6.67
CA PRO A 84 0.90 -14.57 5.85
C PRO A 84 0.87 -13.19 6.51
N THR A 85 2.02 -12.52 6.53
CA THR A 85 2.10 -11.18 7.13
C THR A 85 1.66 -10.16 6.10
N THR A 86 0.36 -9.85 6.08
CA THR A 86 -0.23 -8.91 5.13
C THR A 86 -0.22 -7.45 5.62
N SER A 87 0.25 -7.21 6.85
CA SER A 87 0.38 -5.86 7.42
C SER A 87 1.78 -5.27 7.19
N GLY A 88 1.86 -3.94 7.10
CA GLY A 88 3.12 -3.26 6.84
C GLY A 88 2.98 -1.75 6.68
N THR A 89 4.07 -1.12 6.22
CA THR A 89 4.07 0.30 5.85
C THR A 89 4.22 0.46 4.35
N LEU A 90 3.31 1.20 3.72
CA LEU A 90 3.39 1.59 2.31
C LEU A 90 4.00 2.99 2.20
N PHE A 91 5.01 3.13 1.35
CA PHE A 91 5.66 4.37 0.97
C PHE A 91 5.38 4.64 -0.50
N HIS A 92 4.82 5.82 -0.79
CA HIS A 92 4.38 6.18 -2.13
C HIS A 92 4.51 7.69 -2.33
N ALA A 93 5.10 8.11 -3.46
CA ALA A 93 5.04 9.54 -3.82
C ALA A 93 3.64 9.86 -4.34
N THR A 94 2.99 10.87 -3.75
CA THR A 94 1.64 11.29 -4.14
C THR A 94 1.64 12.77 -4.48
N TRP A 95 0.76 13.16 -5.41
CA TRP A 95 0.56 14.56 -5.75
C TRP A 95 -0.44 15.17 -4.78
N LYS A 96 -0.04 16.26 -4.12
CA LYS A 96 -0.91 17.01 -3.21
C LYS A 96 -1.36 18.30 -3.90
N GLU A 97 -2.60 18.29 -4.39
CA GLU A 97 -3.17 19.40 -5.17
C GLU A 97 -3.08 20.75 -4.46
N GLN A 98 -3.31 20.78 -3.15
CA GLN A 98 -3.28 22.02 -2.35
C GLN A 98 -1.90 22.69 -2.38
N ASP A 99 -0.84 21.90 -2.44
CA ASP A 99 0.54 22.39 -2.39
C ASP A 99 1.18 22.43 -3.79
N SER A 100 0.47 21.91 -4.81
CA SER A 100 1.00 21.69 -6.16
C SER A 100 2.38 21.02 -6.14
N ALA A 101 2.52 20.01 -5.29
CA ALA A 101 3.80 19.37 -5.01
C ALA A 101 3.67 17.85 -4.84
N TRP A 102 4.76 17.15 -5.15
CA TRP A 102 4.93 15.74 -4.82
C TRP A 102 5.38 15.60 -3.38
N VAL A 103 4.72 14.72 -2.63
CA VAL A 103 5.00 14.46 -1.21
C VAL A 103 5.04 12.97 -0.92
N LEU A 104 5.77 12.60 0.14
CA LEU A 104 5.85 11.23 0.59
C LEU A 104 4.62 10.88 1.40
N GLU A 105 3.80 10.00 0.85
CA GLU A 105 2.77 9.32 1.60
C GLU A 105 3.37 8.10 2.30
N LYS A 106 3.28 8.07 3.63
CA LYS A 106 3.61 6.94 4.49
C LYS A 106 2.32 6.45 5.16
N ARG A 107 1.86 5.25 4.80
CA ARG A 107 0.61 4.67 5.33
C ARG A 107 0.85 3.33 6.01
N THR A 108 0.35 3.19 7.23
CA THR A 108 0.23 1.89 7.89
C THR A 108 -0.93 1.13 7.27
N ILE A 109 -0.64 -0.06 6.73
CA ILE A 109 -1.60 -0.96 6.12
C ILE A 109 -1.80 -2.14 7.07
N LYS A 110 -3.04 -2.33 7.52
CA LYS A 110 -3.40 -3.47 8.39
C LYS A 110 -3.46 -4.78 7.61
N ASP A 111 -3.92 -4.71 6.37
CA ASP A 111 -4.02 -5.87 5.49
C ASP A 111 -3.96 -5.44 4.03
N ILE A 112 -2.83 -5.70 3.38
CA ILE A 112 -2.58 -5.28 2.00
C ILE A 112 -3.41 -6.07 0.98
N SER A 113 -3.91 -7.26 1.33
CA SER A 113 -4.72 -8.06 0.40
C SER A 113 -6.10 -7.46 0.13
N THR A 114 -6.54 -6.54 0.99
CA THR A 114 -7.81 -5.82 0.80
C THR A 114 -7.72 -4.70 -0.24
N SER A 115 -6.51 -4.37 -0.72
CA SER A 115 -6.33 -3.31 -1.71
C SER A 115 -6.86 -3.74 -3.08
N GLN A 116 -7.97 -3.12 -3.51
CA GLN A 116 -8.59 -3.39 -4.82
C GLN A 116 -7.74 -2.88 -5.99
N SER A 117 -6.86 -1.90 -5.76
CA SER A 117 -6.00 -1.37 -6.80
C SER A 117 -4.69 -2.12 -6.92
N LEU A 118 -4.27 -2.94 -5.95
CA LEU A 118 -2.96 -3.56 -5.97
C LEU A 118 -2.96 -4.80 -6.85
N VAL A 119 -2.10 -4.82 -7.87
CA VAL A 119 -2.03 -5.93 -8.84
C VAL A 119 -0.80 -6.82 -8.64
N LEU A 120 0.30 -6.26 -8.12
CA LEU A 120 1.54 -7.00 -7.94
C LEU A 120 2.29 -6.54 -6.68
N LEU A 121 2.77 -7.51 -5.91
CA LEU A 121 3.90 -7.37 -4.99
C LEU A 121 5.10 -8.11 -5.59
N TYR A 122 6.18 -7.38 -5.89
CA TYR A 122 7.43 -7.95 -6.35
C TYR A 122 8.45 -7.88 -5.22
N LYS A 123 8.88 -9.04 -4.71
CA LYS A 123 9.83 -9.14 -3.61
C LYS A 123 11.20 -8.60 -4.03
N ILE A 124 11.71 -7.67 -3.23
CA ILE A 124 13.08 -7.19 -3.33
C ILE A 124 13.95 -8.04 -2.40
N GLN A 125 13.67 -7.97 -1.10
CA GLN A 125 14.46 -8.66 -0.08
C GLN A 125 13.64 -8.96 1.17
N SER A 126 13.86 -10.14 1.74
CA SER A 126 13.50 -10.46 3.12
C SER A 126 14.69 -10.20 4.03
N MET A 127 14.45 -9.54 5.14
CA MET A 127 15.43 -9.21 6.16
C MET A 127 15.48 -10.36 7.16
N ASP A 128 16.68 -10.86 7.43
CA ASP A 128 16.87 -11.98 8.35
C ASP A 128 16.70 -11.50 9.80
N PRO A 129 15.68 -12.01 10.54
CA PRO A 129 15.50 -11.70 11.95
C PRO A 129 16.68 -12.16 12.83
N ASN A 130 17.51 -13.08 12.35
CA ASN A 130 18.65 -13.63 13.06
C ASN A 130 19.98 -12.94 12.70
N SER A 131 19.96 -11.96 11.79
CA SER A 131 21.16 -11.17 11.52
C SER A 131 21.55 -10.38 12.77
N THR A 132 22.84 -10.06 12.91
CA THR A 132 23.38 -9.31 14.05
C THR A 132 22.83 -7.87 14.17
N ALA A 133 22.07 -7.39 13.20
CA ALA A 133 21.39 -6.11 13.24
C ALA A 133 20.03 -6.24 13.95
N ASN A 134 19.76 -5.36 14.91
CA ASN A 134 18.44 -5.22 15.49
C ASN A 134 17.44 -4.85 14.37
N LEU A 135 16.43 -5.70 14.14
CA LEU A 135 15.41 -5.48 13.11
C LEU A 135 14.74 -4.10 13.23
N VAL A 136 14.56 -3.59 14.45
CA VAL A 136 14.00 -2.25 14.68
C VAL A 136 14.90 -1.18 14.08
N ASP A 137 16.21 -1.29 14.28
CA ASP A 137 17.18 -0.33 13.76
C ASP A 137 17.28 -0.40 12.23
N LEU A 138 17.19 -1.62 11.66
CA LEU A 138 17.11 -1.79 10.21
C LEU A 138 15.84 -1.14 9.62
N PHE A 139 14.68 -1.35 10.25
CA PHE A 139 13.42 -0.74 9.81
C PHE A 139 13.46 0.79 9.91
N ASN A 140 14.03 1.31 11.01
CA ASN A 140 14.23 2.74 11.19
C ASN A 140 15.21 3.31 10.15
N GLY A 141 16.29 2.59 9.85
CA GLY A 141 17.26 2.95 8.81
C GLY A 141 16.60 3.02 7.42
N ILE A 142 15.82 2.01 7.07
CA ILE A 142 15.05 1.99 5.81
C ILE A 142 14.08 3.17 5.76
N GLN A 143 13.30 3.40 6.83
CA GLN A 143 12.40 4.55 6.89
C GLN A 143 13.13 5.88 6.71
N GLY A 144 14.25 6.08 7.43
CA GLY A 144 15.04 7.30 7.35
C GLY A 144 15.58 7.56 5.94
N VAL A 145 16.06 6.52 5.25
CA VAL A 145 16.50 6.63 3.86
C VAL A 145 15.34 6.92 2.91
N LEU A 146 14.21 6.25 3.06
CA LEU A 146 13.04 6.51 2.20
C LEU A 146 12.48 7.93 2.36
N GLU A 147 12.51 8.46 3.58
CA GLU A 147 12.08 9.81 3.92
C GLU A 147 13.05 10.90 3.42
N SER A 148 14.33 10.57 3.19
CA SER A 148 15.33 11.52 2.69
C SER A 148 15.39 11.62 1.17
N VAL A 149 14.77 10.70 0.44
CA VAL A 149 14.80 10.69 -1.03
C VAL A 149 14.00 11.90 -1.56
N PRO A 150 14.63 12.80 -2.34
CA PRO A 150 13.99 14.02 -2.83
C PRO A 150 12.82 13.70 -3.78
N MET A 151 11.78 14.52 -3.66
CA MET A 151 10.55 14.38 -4.45
C MET A 151 10.35 15.53 -5.43
N GLY A 152 9.84 15.19 -6.61
CA GLY A 152 9.64 16.14 -7.68
C GLY A 152 10.96 16.58 -8.33
N ARG A 153 10.79 17.35 -9.41
CA ARG A 153 11.91 17.73 -10.28
C ARG A 153 12.84 18.75 -9.64
N ALA A 154 12.30 19.71 -8.89
CA ALA A 154 13.06 20.79 -8.29
C ALA A 154 14.04 20.25 -7.22
N GLU A 155 13.53 19.47 -6.26
CA GLU A 155 14.33 18.89 -5.19
C GLU A 155 15.41 17.95 -5.73
N ARG A 156 15.11 17.13 -6.75
CA ARG A 156 16.15 16.28 -7.36
C ARG A 156 17.27 17.07 -8.03
N LYS A 157 16.93 18.15 -8.75
CA LYS A 157 17.97 19.01 -9.34
C LYS A 157 18.83 19.64 -8.26
N LEU A 158 18.24 20.03 -7.14
CA LEU A 158 18.96 20.59 -6.01
C LEU A 158 19.88 19.55 -5.36
N ALA A 159 19.37 18.34 -5.11
CA ALA A 159 20.11 17.29 -4.42
C ALA A 159 21.19 16.63 -5.29
N TYR A 160 20.91 16.38 -6.57
CA TYR A 160 21.77 15.58 -7.45
C TYR A 160 22.46 16.40 -8.54
N GLY A 161 22.12 17.68 -8.71
CA GLY A 161 22.60 18.52 -9.83
C GLY A 161 22.00 18.17 -11.19
N TYR A 162 21.21 17.09 -11.27
CA TYR A 162 20.44 16.69 -12.43
C TYR A 162 19.09 16.14 -11.98
N SER A 163 18.12 16.12 -12.89
CA SER A 163 16.88 15.40 -12.68
C SER A 163 16.54 14.69 -13.98
N PRO A 164 16.31 13.36 -13.94
CA PRO A 164 15.82 12.65 -15.10
C PRO A 164 14.62 13.40 -15.67
N LYS A 165 14.56 13.55 -17.00
CA LYS A 165 13.28 13.88 -17.62
C LYS A 165 12.39 12.68 -17.37
N GLY A 166 11.52 12.77 -16.36
CA GLY A 166 10.40 11.85 -16.22
C GLY A 166 9.65 11.75 -17.54
N ASN A 167 8.93 10.66 -17.76
CA ASN A 167 8.17 10.52 -18.99
C ASN A 167 7.21 11.74 -19.12
N PRO A 168 7.36 12.58 -20.16
CA PRO A 168 6.54 13.79 -20.33
C PRO A 168 5.05 13.46 -20.51
N VAL A 169 4.75 12.27 -21.06
CA VAL A 169 3.39 11.75 -21.25
C VAL A 169 2.76 11.40 -19.90
N LEU A 170 3.57 10.93 -18.94
CA LEU A 170 3.17 10.57 -17.58
C LEU A 170 3.08 11.78 -16.63
N GLY A 171 3.07 13.01 -17.13
CA GLY A 171 2.97 14.22 -16.30
C GLY A 171 4.05 14.35 -15.21
N GLY A 172 5.15 13.59 -15.30
CA GLY A 172 6.12 13.47 -14.22
C GLY A 172 5.62 12.74 -12.97
N TYR A 173 4.84 11.65 -13.10
CA TYR A 173 4.45 10.75 -11.99
C TYR A 173 5.67 10.42 -11.12
N ASP A 174 5.80 11.12 -10.00
CA ASP A 174 6.99 11.03 -9.18
C ASP A 174 7.07 9.68 -8.48
N CYS A 175 5.93 9.00 -8.30
CA CYS A 175 5.89 7.64 -7.77
C CYS A 175 6.73 6.66 -8.59
N VAL A 176 6.93 6.90 -9.88
CA VAL A 176 7.81 6.09 -10.70
C VAL A 176 9.28 6.38 -10.42
N ILE A 177 9.64 7.66 -10.47
CA ILE A 177 11.04 8.11 -10.40
C ILE A 177 11.56 7.93 -8.98
N TRP A 178 10.76 8.37 -8.00
CA TRP A 178 11.05 8.26 -6.58
C TRP A 178 11.29 6.81 -6.17
N THR A 179 10.51 5.84 -6.67
CA THR A 179 10.76 4.43 -6.31
C THR A 179 12.10 3.92 -6.83
N GLY A 180 12.52 4.34 -8.03
CA GLY A 180 13.88 4.05 -8.51
C GLY A 180 14.95 4.69 -7.62
N ASP A 181 14.81 5.98 -7.31
CA ASP A 181 15.77 6.69 -6.46
C ASP A 181 15.84 6.11 -5.05
N ALA A 182 14.69 5.71 -4.49
CA ALA A 182 14.59 5.04 -3.20
C ALA A 182 15.33 3.71 -3.18
N LEU A 183 15.17 2.85 -4.20
CA LEU A 183 15.92 1.60 -4.29
C LEU A 183 17.43 1.85 -4.44
N ARG A 184 17.83 2.88 -5.19
CA ARG A 184 19.25 3.27 -5.31
C ARG A 184 19.81 3.72 -3.96
N ALA A 185 19.07 4.57 -3.24
CA ALA A 185 19.49 5.08 -1.94
C ALA A 185 19.60 3.95 -0.90
N LEU A 186 18.61 3.06 -0.83
CA LEU A 186 18.65 1.89 0.05
C LEU A 186 19.82 0.95 -0.26
N GLY A 187 20.10 0.73 -1.56
CA GLY A 187 21.25 -0.09 -1.97
C GLY A 187 22.59 0.57 -1.66
N ALA A 188 22.69 1.89 -1.83
CA ALA A 188 23.90 2.66 -1.52
C ALA A 188 24.25 2.64 -0.02
N GLU A 189 23.23 2.65 0.85
CA GLU A 189 23.38 2.53 2.30
C GLU A 189 23.57 1.07 2.77
N GLY A 190 23.60 0.10 1.85
CA GLY A 190 23.76 -1.33 2.16
C GLY A 190 22.56 -1.93 2.92
N LEU A 191 21.41 -1.27 2.93
CA LEU A 191 20.19 -1.73 3.60
C LEU A 191 19.44 -2.78 2.78
N ILE A 192 19.68 -2.82 1.46
CA ILE A 192 19.17 -3.86 0.58
C ILE A 192 20.25 -4.40 -0.37
N ASP A 193 20.09 -5.66 -0.76
CA ASP A 193 20.87 -6.35 -1.78
C ASP A 193 19.99 -6.67 -2.99
N LEU A 194 20.34 -6.08 -4.14
CA LEU A 194 19.69 -6.30 -5.43
C LEU A 194 20.23 -7.53 -6.17
N ARG A 195 21.08 -8.35 -5.53
CA ARG A 195 21.63 -9.63 -6.00
C ARG A 195 22.35 -9.48 -7.35
N GLY A 196 23.14 -8.42 -7.48
CA GLY A 196 23.90 -8.11 -8.70
C GLY A 196 23.08 -7.53 -9.86
N CYS A 197 21.77 -7.28 -9.67
CA CYS A 197 20.97 -6.50 -10.62
C CYS A 197 21.09 -5.01 -10.33
N ASP A 198 21.07 -4.17 -11.37
CA ASP A 198 20.88 -2.74 -11.19
C ASP A 198 19.40 -2.41 -10.91
N VAL A 199 19.15 -1.22 -10.38
CA VAL A 199 17.79 -0.78 -10.03
C VAL A 199 16.89 -0.75 -11.26
N ASP A 200 17.40 -0.29 -12.40
CA ASP A 200 16.61 -0.18 -13.62
C ASP A 200 16.21 -1.56 -14.15
N GLY A 201 17.08 -2.57 -14.06
CA GLY A 201 16.78 -3.96 -14.38
C GLY A 201 15.75 -4.58 -13.43
N VAL A 202 15.84 -4.33 -12.13
CA VAL A 202 14.83 -4.77 -11.14
C VAL A 202 13.46 -4.16 -11.46
N MET A 203 13.42 -2.85 -11.72
CA MET A 203 12.19 -2.13 -12.05
C MET A 203 11.56 -2.62 -13.36
N ALA A 204 12.38 -2.83 -14.40
CA ALA A 204 11.92 -3.35 -15.68
C ALA A 204 11.37 -4.78 -15.56
N LYS A 205 12.10 -5.65 -14.84
CA LYS A 205 11.67 -7.04 -14.60
C LYS A 205 10.36 -7.10 -13.83
N ALA A 206 10.19 -6.28 -12.79
CA ALA A 206 8.96 -6.22 -12.03
C ALA A 206 7.79 -5.66 -12.87
N ARG A 207 8.02 -4.59 -13.64
CA ARG A 207 7.00 -3.98 -14.52
C ARG A 207 6.50 -4.96 -15.58
N ALA A 208 7.37 -5.78 -16.16
CA ALA A 208 7.01 -6.80 -17.15
C ALA A 208 6.12 -7.91 -16.55
N ARG A 209 6.11 -8.07 -15.23
CA ARG A 209 5.26 -9.04 -14.53
C ARG A 209 3.92 -8.47 -14.09
N ALA A 210 3.81 -7.15 -13.96
CA ALA A 210 2.62 -6.45 -13.48
C ALA A 210 1.44 -6.48 -14.46
N GLY A 211 1.71 -6.64 -15.76
CA GLY A 211 0.70 -6.72 -16.81
C GLY A 211 1.23 -6.29 -18.17
N PRO A 212 0.34 -5.91 -19.12
CA PRO A 212 0.71 -5.50 -20.48
C PRO A 212 1.76 -4.40 -20.53
N ALA A 213 2.54 -4.38 -21.63
CA ALA A 213 3.56 -3.36 -21.85
C ALA A 213 2.94 -1.97 -21.95
N ASP A 214 1.84 -1.83 -22.70
CA ASP A 214 1.00 -0.63 -22.67
C ASP A 214 0.04 -0.68 -21.47
N ALA A 215 0.27 0.18 -20.48
CA ALA A 215 -0.57 0.23 -19.28
C ALA A 215 -2.03 0.64 -19.60
N ARG A 216 -2.27 1.35 -20.71
CA ARG A 216 -3.63 1.73 -21.14
C ARG A 216 -4.49 0.52 -21.44
N GLU A 217 -3.88 -0.53 -21.97
CA GLU A 217 -4.58 -1.79 -22.22
C GLU A 217 -5.11 -2.40 -20.93
N ALA A 218 -4.49 -2.11 -19.79
CA ALA A 218 -4.84 -2.69 -18.51
C ALA A 218 -5.80 -1.81 -17.67
N VAL A 219 -6.19 -0.64 -18.16
CA VAL A 219 -7.16 0.25 -17.50
C VAL A 219 -8.53 -0.42 -17.46
N GLY A 220 -9.11 -0.55 -16.27
CA GLY A 220 -10.42 -1.18 -16.06
C GLY A 220 -10.43 -2.70 -16.26
N ARG A 221 -9.28 -3.34 -16.54
CA ARG A 221 -9.19 -4.81 -16.57
C ARG A 221 -9.23 -5.37 -15.16
N ASP A 222 -9.90 -6.51 -15.02
CA ASP A 222 -9.74 -7.37 -13.86
C ASP A 222 -8.41 -8.13 -13.98
N PHE A 223 -7.59 -8.05 -12.93
CA PHE A 223 -6.31 -8.75 -12.84
C PHE A 223 -6.43 -10.14 -12.19
N GLY A 224 -7.64 -10.54 -11.79
CA GLY A 224 -7.89 -11.81 -11.10
C GLY A 224 -7.40 -11.81 -9.64
N GLY A 225 -7.15 -10.63 -9.08
CA GLY A 225 -6.62 -10.44 -7.73
C GLY A 225 -5.11 -10.13 -7.69
N LEU A 226 -4.60 -10.04 -6.46
CA LEU A 226 -3.20 -9.73 -6.17
C LEU A 226 -2.26 -10.86 -6.60
N ARG A 227 -1.17 -10.54 -7.30
CA ARG A 227 -0.06 -11.48 -7.55
C ARG A 227 1.15 -11.17 -6.67
N VAL A 228 1.86 -12.19 -6.21
CA VAL A 228 3.06 -12.03 -5.36
C VAL A 228 4.22 -12.81 -5.97
N ILE A 229 5.28 -12.09 -6.36
CA ILE A 229 6.47 -12.69 -6.98
C ILE A 229 7.62 -12.61 -5.99
N ALA A 230 8.22 -13.78 -5.67
CA ALA A 230 9.31 -13.94 -4.72
C ALA A 230 10.71 -13.86 -5.34
#